data_AF-A0A2A9CT69-F1
#
_entry.id   AF-A0A2A9CT69-F1
#
_cell.length_a   1.000
_cell.length_b   1.000
_cell.length_c   1.000
_cell.angle_alpha   90.00
_cell.angle_beta   90.00
_cell.angle_gamma   90.00
#
_symmetry.space_group_name_H-M   'P 1'
#
loop_
_entity.id
_entity.type
_entity.pdbx_description
1 polymer ?
#
loop_
_entity_poly.entity_id
_entity_poly.type
_entity_poly.pdbx_seq_one_letter_code
_entity_poly.pdbx_strand_id
1 'polypeptide(L)'
;MSAWSLGAVPRESTRSVRQTTSGLKTFVDKVVKWIPGDVLGLYLAAVSAIGVANPQLWLLIVAILLAPFVVVFGSWTLPEDQRPSRLPARAVLSAVAVAIWALTVPGSGWQVFTVVSQNAQTVAVIGAILGLVFGLVASALVPDEA
;
A
#
# COMPACT_ATOMS: atom_id res chain seq x y z
N MET A 1 -0.46 30.69 -51.91
CA MET A 1 -1.29 30.41 -50.71
C MET A 1 -0.85 29.07 -50.16
N SER A 2 0.11 29.06 -49.23
CA SER A 2 0.75 27.83 -48.74
C SER A 2 -0.12 27.19 -47.66
N ALA A 3 -0.64 26.01 -47.96
CA ALA A 3 -1.35 25.17 -47.02
C ALA A 3 -0.34 24.55 -46.04
N TRP A 4 -0.47 24.89 -44.76
CA TRP A 4 0.25 24.21 -43.69
C TRP A 4 -0.35 22.82 -43.50
N SER A 5 0.32 21.81 -44.04
CA SER A 5 0.13 20.41 -43.68
C SER A 5 0.62 20.21 -42.25
N LEU A 6 -0.30 20.28 -41.29
CA LEU A 6 -0.04 19.84 -39.92
C LEU A 6 0.33 18.35 -39.95
N GLY A 7 1.56 18.05 -39.56
CA GLY A 7 2.11 16.70 -39.53
C GLY A 7 1.19 15.75 -38.79
N ALA A 8 0.82 14.67 -39.45
CA ALA A 8 0.08 13.56 -38.86
C ALA A 8 0.89 13.01 -37.67
N VAL A 9 0.39 13.22 -36.46
CA VAL A 9 0.91 12.51 -35.28
C VAL A 9 0.77 11.01 -35.55
N PRO A 10 1.84 10.21 -35.50
CA PRO A 10 1.78 8.79 -35.81
C PRO A 10 0.79 8.11 -34.85
N ARG A 11 -0.27 7.47 -35.37
CA ARG A 11 -1.30 6.78 -34.56
C ARG A 11 -0.71 5.70 -33.64
N GLU A 12 0.50 5.22 -33.93
CA GLU A 12 1.26 4.29 -33.09
C GLU A 12 1.73 4.90 -31.77
N SER A 13 2.14 6.18 -31.74
CA SER A 13 2.58 6.82 -30.49
C SER A 13 1.40 7.02 -29.52
N THR A 14 0.21 7.30 -30.04
CA THR A 14 -1.01 7.38 -29.22
C THR A 14 -1.46 6.02 -28.68
N ARG A 15 -1.23 4.91 -29.39
CA ARG A 15 -1.58 3.56 -28.88
C ARG A 15 -0.62 3.08 -27.82
N SER A 16 0.69 3.25 -28.02
CA SER A 16 1.70 2.85 -27.03
C SER A 16 1.55 3.64 -25.74
N VAL A 17 1.35 4.97 -25.82
CA VAL A 17 1.08 5.81 -24.64
C VAL A 17 -0.20 5.35 -23.94
N ARG A 18 -1.30 5.08 -24.66
CA ARG A 18 -2.55 4.63 -24.03
C ARG A 18 -2.42 3.24 -23.39
N GLN A 19 -1.66 2.31 -23.99
CA GLN A 19 -1.34 1.01 -23.39
C GLN A 19 -0.45 1.15 -22.15
N THR A 20 0.58 2.00 -22.20
CA THR A 20 1.45 2.26 -21.04
C THR A 20 0.69 2.93 -19.90
N THR A 21 -0.17 3.91 -20.21
CA THR A 21 -1.04 4.56 -19.22
C THR A 21 -2.05 3.57 -18.62
N SER A 22 -2.63 2.67 -19.43
CA SER A 22 -3.56 1.64 -18.93
C SER A 22 -2.86 0.59 -18.06
N GLY A 23 -1.65 0.17 -18.43
CA GLY A 23 -0.84 -0.76 -17.64
C GLY A 23 -0.39 -0.15 -16.32
N LEU A 24 0.08 1.09 -16.34
CA LEU A 24 0.47 1.83 -15.14
C LEU A 24 -0.72 2.09 -14.22
N LYS A 25 -1.89 2.46 -14.77
CA LYS A 25 -3.11 2.63 -13.98
C LYS A 25 -3.50 1.32 -13.28
N THR A 26 -3.49 0.20 -14.00
CA THR A 26 -3.81 -1.12 -13.42
C THR A 26 -2.80 -1.53 -12.34
N PHE A 27 -1.52 -1.21 -12.54
CA PHE A 27 -0.48 -1.44 -11.55
C PHE A 27 -0.72 -0.60 -10.29
N VAL A 28 -0.95 0.70 -10.45
CA VAL A 28 -1.21 1.63 -9.35
C VAL A 28 -2.47 1.21 -8.60
N ASP A 29 -3.56 0.88 -9.30
CA ASP A 29 -4.82 0.42 -8.69
C ASP A 29 -4.59 -0.84 -7.84
N LYS A 30 -3.80 -1.82 -8.33
CA LYS A 30 -3.44 -3.03 -7.57
C LYS A 30 -2.60 -2.73 -6.33
N VAL A 31 -1.62 -1.84 -6.43
CA VAL A 31 -0.73 -1.50 -5.33
C VAL A 31 -1.47 -0.68 -4.26
N VAL A 32 -2.16 0.38 -4.68
CA VAL A 32 -2.85 1.33 -3.79
C VAL A 32 -3.95 0.65 -3.00
N LYS A 33 -4.65 -0.33 -3.59
CA LYS A 33 -5.68 -1.13 -2.92
C LYS A 33 -5.19 -1.80 -1.62
N TRP A 34 -3.92 -2.18 -1.56
CA TRP A 34 -3.34 -2.88 -0.40
C TRP A 34 -2.56 -1.95 0.52
N ILE A 35 -2.54 -0.64 0.26
CA ILE A 35 -1.97 0.33 1.20
C ILE A 35 -3.02 0.56 2.29
N PRO A 36 -2.75 0.17 3.55
CA PRO A 36 -3.68 0.38 4.67
C PRO A 36 -3.60 1.84 5.12
N GLY A 37 -4.09 2.75 4.27
CA GLY A 37 -3.92 4.20 4.40
C GLY A 37 -4.46 4.75 5.72
N ASP A 38 -5.66 4.35 6.12
CA ASP A 38 -6.29 4.84 7.37
C ASP A 38 -5.50 4.39 8.60
N VAL A 39 -5.09 3.11 8.64
CA VAL A 39 -4.35 2.53 9.76
C VAL A 39 -2.94 3.11 9.83
N LEU A 40 -2.26 3.28 8.69
CA LEU A 40 -0.95 3.92 8.63
C LEU A 40 -1.02 5.40 9.00
N GLY A 41 -2.07 6.12 8.56
CA GLY A 41 -2.30 7.50 8.93
C GLY A 41 -2.49 7.68 10.42
N LEU A 42 -3.31 6.82 11.04
CA LEU A 42 -3.50 6.81 12.49
C LEU A 42 -2.22 6.44 13.25
N TYR A 43 -1.48 5.45 12.75
CA TYR A 43 -0.20 5.05 13.32
C TYR A 43 0.85 6.17 13.22
N LEU A 44 0.98 6.82 12.07
CA LEU A 44 1.84 7.99 11.86
C LEU A 44 1.49 9.13 12.81
N ALA A 45 0.20 9.43 12.98
CA ALA A 45 -0.27 10.45 13.92
C ALA A 45 0.10 10.09 15.37
N ALA A 46 -0.10 8.83 15.78
CA ALA A 46 0.25 8.36 17.12
C ALA A 46 1.76 8.42 17.40
N VAL A 47 2.58 7.94 16.45
CA VAL A 47 4.05 8.02 16.54
C VAL A 47 4.52 9.47 16.61
N SER A 48 3.91 10.36 15.82
CA SER A 48 4.24 11.79 15.83
C SER A 48 3.86 12.45 17.16
N ALA A 49 2.71 12.10 17.73
CA ALA A 49 2.24 12.64 19.01
C ALA A 49 3.10 12.21 20.21
N ILE A 50 3.60 10.97 20.20
CA ILE A 50 4.43 10.41 21.27
C ILE A 50 5.91 10.81 21.11
N GLY A 51 6.30 11.15 19.89
CA GLY A 51 7.63 11.62 19.55
C GLY A 51 8.48 10.54 18.89
N VAL A 52 9.02 10.88 17.73
CA VAL A 52 9.80 10.01 16.84
C VAL A 52 11.06 9.45 17.51
N ALA A 53 11.56 10.11 18.56
CA ALA A 53 12.75 9.70 19.31
C ALA A 53 12.53 8.49 20.24
N ASN A 54 11.27 8.14 20.54
CA ASN A 54 10.92 7.03 21.44
C ASN A 54 10.11 5.97 20.67
N PRO A 55 10.76 5.07 19.92
CA PRO A 55 10.04 4.02 19.20
C PRO A 55 9.35 3.06 20.17
N GLN A 56 8.04 2.90 20.03
CA GLN A 56 7.23 2.05 20.90
C GLN A 56 6.70 0.83 20.15
N LEU A 57 7.17 -0.36 20.54
CA LEU A 57 6.76 -1.62 19.91
C LEU A 57 5.26 -1.89 20.04
N TRP A 58 4.64 -1.49 21.16
CA TRP A 58 3.22 -1.73 21.38
C TRP A 58 2.33 -0.96 20.39
N LEU A 59 2.72 0.25 19.96
CA LEU A 59 1.98 1.01 18.93
C LEU A 59 1.99 0.27 17.59
N LEU A 60 3.13 -0.34 17.24
CA LEU A 60 3.26 -1.15 16.03
C LEU A 60 2.33 -2.37 16.10
N ILE A 61 2.32 -3.07 17.25
CA ILE A 61 1.43 -4.22 17.47
C ILE A 61 -0.04 -3.79 17.34
N VAL A 62 -0.43 -2.67 17.96
CA VAL A 62 -1.79 -2.12 17.85
C VAL A 62 -2.14 -1.81 16.40
N ALA A 63 -1.25 -1.16 15.65
CA ALA A 63 -1.48 -0.87 14.22
C ALA A 63 -1.63 -2.16 13.38
N ILE A 64 -0.78 -3.16 13.62
CA ILE A 64 -0.85 -4.46 12.93
C ILE A 64 -2.17 -5.19 13.23
N LEU A 65 -2.67 -5.11 14.46
CA LEU A 65 -3.96 -5.70 14.85
C LEU A 65 -5.16 -4.88 14.38
N LEU A 66 -5.01 -3.56 14.22
CA LEU A 66 -6.07 -2.69 13.76
C LEU A 66 -6.43 -2.94 12.29
N ALA A 67 -5.46 -3.25 11.43
CA ALA A 67 -5.72 -3.56 10.03
C ALA A 67 -6.68 -4.74 9.79
N PRO A 68 -6.45 -5.96 10.32
CA PRO A 68 -7.39 -7.05 10.18
C PRO A 68 -8.73 -6.73 10.85
N PHE A 69 -8.72 -5.97 11.95
CA PHE A 69 -9.95 -5.51 12.60
C PHE A 69 -10.78 -4.64 11.65
N VAL A 70 -10.18 -3.64 11.00
CA VAL A 70 -10.87 -2.77 10.02
C VAL A 70 -11.37 -3.58 8.82
N VAL A 71 -10.61 -4.55 8.32
CA VAL A 71 -11.04 -5.42 7.22
C VAL A 71 -12.25 -6.27 7.60
N VAL A 72 -12.23 -6.88 8.79
CA VAL A 72 -13.33 -7.74 9.26
C VAL A 72 -14.57 -6.90 9.57
N PHE A 73 -14.43 -5.82 10.35
CA PHE A 73 -15.57 -4.95 10.69
C PHE A 73 -16.14 -4.22 9.47
N GLY A 74 -15.28 -3.73 8.57
CA GLY A 74 -15.71 -3.10 7.32
C GLY A 74 -16.49 -4.06 6.43
N SER A 75 -16.16 -5.37 6.46
CA SER A 75 -16.94 -6.37 5.73
C SER A 75 -18.35 -6.58 6.25
N TRP A 76 -18.58 -6.33 7.54
CA TRP A 76 -19.92 -6.43 8.13
C TRP A 76 -20.79 -5.23 7.81
N THR A 77 -20.18 -4.09 7.48
CA THR A 77 -20.91 -2.90 6.99
C THR A 77 -21.32 -3.01 5.52
N LEU A 78 -20.81 -4.01 4.79
CA LEU A 78 -21.13 -4.24 3.39
C LEU A 78 -22.35 -5.17 3.24
N PRO A 79 -23.22 -4.91 2.23
CA PRO A 79 -24.25 -5.85 1.79
C PRO A 79 -23.67 -7.25 1.48
N GLU A 80 -24.46 -8.32 1.67
CA GLU A 80 -23.99 -9.71 1.52
C GLU A 80 -23.41 -10.04 0.14
N ASP A 81 -23.98 -9.44 -0.90
CA ASP A 81 -23.55 -9.51 -2.29
C ASP A 81 -22.19 -8.82 -2.55
N GLN A 82 -21.75 -7.93 -1.67
CA GLN A 82 -20.50 -7.18 -1.78
C GLN A 82 -19.45 -7.65 -0.77
N ARG A 83 -19.74 -8.68 0.03
CA ARG A 83 -18.80 -9.21 1.01
C ARG A 83 -17.63 -9.88 0.29
N PRO A 84 -16.38 -9.59 0.69
CA PRO A 84 -15.22 -10.22 0.10
C PRO A 84 -15.24 -11.74 0.23
N SER A 85 -15.11 -12.46 -0.89
CA SER A 85 -14.68 -13.84 -0.83
C SER A 85 -13.23 -13.85 -0.28
N ARG A 86 -12.94 -14.71 0.70
CA ARG A 86 -11.64 -14.79 1.42
C ARG A 86 -11.33 -13.65 2.39
N LEU A 87 -12.31 -13.23 3.19
CA LEU A 87 -12.13 -12.39 4.38
C LEU A 87 -10.89 -12.71 5.24
N PRO A 88 -10.62 -13.96 5.66
CA PRO A 88 -9.46 -14.25 6.50
C PRO A 88 -8.13 -14.00 5.78
N ALA A 89 -8.04 -14.28 4.47
CA ALA A 89 -6.83 -14.00 3.70
C ALA A 89 -6.59 -12.49 3.57
N ARG A 90 -7.65 -11.70 3.31
CA ARG A 90 -7.56 -10.23 3.26
C ARG A 90 -7.14 -9.63 4.60
N ALA A 91 -7.68 -10.16 5.70
CA ALA A 91 -7.30 -9.74 7.05
C ALA A 91 -5.82 -10.00 7.34
N VAL A 92 -5.32 -11.20 7.07
CA VAL A 92 -3.89 -11.53 7.24
C VAL A 92 -3.00 -10.67 6.34
N LEU A 93 -3.36 -10.52 5.07
CA LEU A 93 -2.59 -9.69 4.13
C LEU A 93 -2.56 -8.21 4.56
N SER A 94 -3.64 -7.69 5.15
CA SER A 94 -3.67 -6.32 5.67
C SER A 94 -2.75 -6.12 6.88
N ALA A 95 -2.68 -7.10 7.78
CA ALA A 95 -1.75 -7.08 8.92
C ALA A 95 -0.29 -7.07 8.44
N VAL A 96 0.03 -7.93 7.46
CA VAL A 96 1.36 -7.99 6.84
C VAL A 96 1.68 -6.69 6.09
N ALA A 97 0.70 -6.11 5.37
CA ALA A 97 0.87 -4.83 4.69
C ALA A 97 1.25 -3.71 5.68
N VAL A 98 0.54 -3.59 6.81
CA VAL A 98 0.88 -2.62 7.85
C VAL A 98 2.27 -2.87 8.40
N ALA A 99 2.63 -4.13 8.68
CA ALA A 99 3.94 -4.47 9.20
C ALA A 99 5.07 -4.02 8.25
N ILE A 100 4.93 -4.27 6.95
CA ILE A 100 5.91 -3.86 5.93
C ILE A 100 5.95 -2.34 5.79
N TRP A 101 4.79 -1.69 5.63
CA TRP A 101 4.72 -0.24 5.45
C TRP A 101 5.17 0.54 6.69
N ALA A 102 4.99 -0.01 7.89
CA ALA A 102 5.49 0.63 9.11
C ALA A 102 7.03 0.74 9.14
N LEU A 103 7.77 -0.04 8.35
CA LEU A 103 9.23 0.11 8.21
C LEU A 103 9.61 1.45 7.56
N THR A 104 8.72 2.05 6.78
CA THR A 104 8.96 3.35 6.13
C THR A 104 8.65 4.53 7.07
N VAL A 105 8.05 4.27 8.23
CA VAL A 105 7.66 5.31 9.20
C VAL A 105 8.85 5.62 10.12
N PRO A 106 9.30 6.89 10.19
CA PRO A 106 10.31 7.31 11.16
C PRO A 106 9.81 7.12 12.59
N GLY A 107 10.65 6.63 13.49
CA GLY A 107 10.27 6.40 14.89
C GLY A 107 9.29 5.25 15.09
N SER A 108 9.11 4.40 14.07
CA SER A 108 8.26 3.23 14.17
C SER A 108 8.78 2.23 15.21
N GLY A 109 7.89 1.40 15.76
CA GLY A 109 8.26 0.33 16.69
C GLY A 109 9.33 -0.64 16.15
N TRP A 110 9.56 -0.70 14.83
CA TRP A 110 10.66 -1.45 14.24
C TRP A 110 12.03 -0.94 14.65
N GLN A 111 12.16 0.36 14.95
CA GLN A 111 13.42 0.97 15.37
C GLN A 111 13.83 0.59 16.80
N VAL A 112 13.00 -0.17 17.54
CA VAL A 112 13.42 -0.85 18.77
C VAL A 112 14.50 -1.91 18.48
N PHE A 113 14.49 -2.49 17.27
CA PHE A 113 15.52 -3.43 16.84
C PHE A 113 16.75 -2.68 16.31
N THR A 114 17.93 -2.97 16.85
CA THR A 114 19.20 -2.30 16.53
C THR A 114 19.57 -2.37 15.04
N VAL A 115 19.24 -3.47 14.38
CA VAL A 115 19.45 -3.65 12.92
C VAL A 115 18.69 -2.59 12.11
N VAL A 116 17.49 -2.21 12.57
CA VAL A 116 16.64 -1.23 11.90
C VAL A 116 17.04 0.19 12.28
N SER A 117 17.32 0.47 13.55
CA SER A 117 17.69 1.83 13.98
C SER A 117 19.03 2.30 13.39
N GLN A 118 20.01 1.41 13.24
CA GLN A 118 21.31 1.74 12.63
C GLN A 118 21.22 2.00 11.12
N ASN A 119 20.22 1.44 10.44
CA ASN A 119 20.06 1.51 8.98
C ASN A 119 18.69 2.08 8.57
N ALA A 120 18.13 2.97 9.38
CA ALA A 120 16.73 3.38 9.27
C ALA A 120 16.35 3.88 7.86
N GLN A 121 17.22 4.64 7.19
CA GLN A 121 16.98 5.09 5.82
C GLN A 121 16.97 3.92 4.81
N THR A 122 17.97 3.04 4.87
CA THR A 122 18.05 1.87 3.98
C THR A 122 16.87 0.94 4.17
N VAL A 123 16.50 0.67 5.43
CA VAL A 123 15.35 -0.18 5.76
C VAL A 123 14.04 0.46 5.32
N ALA A 124 13.89 1.78 5.42
CA ALA A 124 12.71 2.47 4.90
C ALA A 124 12.58 2.32 3.37
N VAL A 125 13.68 2.47 2.62
CA VAL A 125 13.67 2.28 1.16
C VAL A 125 13.34 0.84 0.79
N ILE A 126 13.99 -0.14 1.45
CA ILE A 126 13.72 -1.56 1.23
C ILE A 126 12.27 -1.89 1.60
N GLY A 127 11.77 -1.36 2.72
CA GLY A 127 10.39 -1.53 3.17
C GLY A 127 9.38 -0.99 2.16
N ALA A 128 9.65 0.16 1.55
CA ALA A 128 8.81 0.73 0.50
C ALA A 128 8.79 -0.18 -0.74
N ILE A 129 9.95 -0.66 -1.19
CA ILE A 129 10.05 -1.60 -2.33
C ILE A 129 9.28 -2.89 -2.01
N LEU A 130 9.47 -3.46 -0.82
CA LEU A 130 8.75 -4.65 -0.36
C LEU A 130 7.25 -4.41 -0.28
N GLY A 131 6.80 -3.24 0.16
CA GLY A 131 5.38 -2.87 0.21
C GLY A 131 4.75 -2.83 -1.17
N LEU A 132 5.46 -2.28 -2.16
CA LEU A 132 5.02 -2.25 -3.56
C LEU A 132 4.95 -3.66 -4.16
N VAL A 133 6.00 -4.47 -3.97
CA VAL A 133 6.03 -5.87 -4.44
C VAL A 133 4.93 -6.69 -3.76
N PHE A 134 4.75 -6.49 -2.46
CA PHE A 134 3.70 -7.15 -1.69
C PHE A 134 2.31 -6.83 -2.23
N GLY A 135 2.01 -5.57 -2.58
CA GLY A 135 0.72 -5.20 -3.17
C GLY A 135 0.40 -5.96 -4.47
N LEU A 136 1.42 -6.26 -5.28
CA LEU A 136 1.28 -7.08 -6.49
C LEU A 136 1.00 -8.55 -6.16
N VAL A 137 1.77 -9.11 -5.23
CA VAL A 137 1.61 -10.51 -4.80
C VAL A 137 0.27 -10.72 -4.11
N ALA A 138 -0.14 -9.81 -3.22
CA ALA A 138 -1.43 -9.85 -2.54
C ALA A 138 -2.60 -9.81 -3.52
N SER A 139 -2.50 -8.97 -4.57
CA SER A 139 -3.50 -8.92 -5.65
C SER A 139 -3.54 -10.18 -6.50
N ALA A 140 -2.42 -10.90 -6.63
CA ALA A 140 -2.39 -12.20 -7.31
C ALA A 140 -2.99 -13.32 -6.44
N LEU A 141 -2.78 -13.27 -5.12
CA LEU A 141 -3.29 -14.27 -4.17
C LEU A 141 -4.79 -14.11 -3.88
N VAL A 142 -5.29 -12.87 -3.90
CA VAL A 142 -6.70 -12.53 -3.73
C VAL A 142 -7.13 -11.66 -4.92
N PRO A 143 -7.52 -12.29 -6.04
CA PRO A 143 -8.02 -11.57 -7.21
C PRO A 143 -9.28 -10.79 -6.86
N ASP A 144 -9.54 -9.71 -7.59
CA ASP A 144 -10.85 -9.07 -7.58
C ASP A 144 -11.86 -10.01 -8.23
N GLU A 145 -12.93 -10.35 -7.49
CA GLU A 145 -14.08 -10.98 -8.11
C GLU A 145 -14.81 -9.90 -8.92
N ALA A 146 -15.00 -10.19 -10.21
CA ALA A 146 -15.60 -9.32 -11.20
C ALA A 146 -17.12 -9.28 -11.06
#